data_AF-A0AAE3KRG9-F1
#
_entry.id   AF-A0AAE3KRG9-F1
#
_cell.length_a   1.000
_cell.length_b   1.000
_cell.length_c   1.000
_cell.angle_alpha   90.00
_cell.angle_beta   90.00
_cell.angle_gamma   90.00
#
_symmetry.space_group_name_H-M   'P 1'
#
loop_
_entity.id
_entity.type
_entity.pdbx_description
1 polymer ?
#
loop_
_entity_poly.entity_id
_entity_poly.type
_entity_poly.pdbx_seq_one_letter_code
_entity_poly.pdbx_strand_id
1 'polypeptide(L)'
;MPQTLYVNPATGNDTATGSQSTPFKTITKALQQIQPDTTIQLAPGNYNAASGEIFPLQVPSGVTILGNEGTKGSGILVEGSGAYTSPTLALQNITFLLANNTAIRGITVTNLAKRGTAAWIESTAPTVANCTFTKCNREGVLATGTANPTILNNVCFDNGGNGISITRDCAGELRGNSCKKTGYGISIDGNATTKVVDNTMAENRFGMSISVEAKPVLRNNRIENNEEYGLAVTGNATPDLGKSSQDPGGNIFRNNGKLDILNVTKNTLVSFGNQLGGTKVSGSINIDGTVVAGGTTGGTTGGTTGGTTGGTTGGTTGGTTGGTTGGTTGGTTGGTTGGTTDGTTDGTTDGTTEETTPAFSDIQNHWAKQFIEALFAQGMISGFKDGTFKPDDKMTRAQYAALLVKAFNPGAKKAAENFTDVPVNFWGYNAIQQAYRGGFVAGFPNKIFKPNDNVQRVQVIVSLVNGLGLAVADANALNFYTDKAAIPEYAKDEVVTASKKRIVVNYPNVKQLHPTMAATRGEVAALIYQALVDAKRMSAINS
;
A
#
# COMPACT_ATOMS: atom_id res chain seq x y z
N MET A 1 5.14 26.92 34.88
CA MET A 1 5.65 27.65 33.69
C MET A 1 6.04 26.61 32.66
N PRO A 2 5.87 26.87 31.35
CA PRO A 2 6.29 25.93 30.31
C PRO A 2 7.78 25.63 30.47
N GLN A 3 8.14 24.34 30.55
CA GLN A 3 9.53 23.90 30.65
C GLN A 3 10.14 23.83 29.26
N THR A 4 11.38 24.31 29.09
CA THR A 4 12.16 24.05 27.88
C THR A 4 13.39 23.22 28.24
N LEU A 5 13.51 22.05 27.61
CA LEU A 5 14.68 21.18 27.70
C LEU A 5 15.47 21.27 26.39
N TYR A 6 16.79 21.44 26.48
CA TYR A 6 17.66 21.56 25.31
C TYR A 6 18.40 20.24 25.07
N VAL A 7 18.48 19.82 23.80
CA VAL A 7 19.14 18.59 23.39
C VAL A 7 20.13 18.85 22.27
N ASN A 8 21.38 18.44 22.44
CA ASN A 8 22.42 18.52 21.43
C ASN A 8 23.15 17.17 21.31
N PRO A 9 23.06 16.47 20.18
CA PRO A 9 23.59 15.11 20.04
C PRO A 9 25.12 15.10 19.93
N ALA A 10 25.74 16.22 19.56
CA ALA A 10 27.18 16.35 19.41
C ALA A 10 27.87 16.71 20.73
N THR A 11 27.32 17.68 21.49
CA THR A 11 27.98 18.26 22.68
C THR A 11 27.22 18.06 23.99
N GLY A 12 26.01 17.52 23.95
CA GLY A 12 25.20 17.29 25.14
C GLY A 12 25.66 16.12 26.00
N ASN A 13 25.13 16.04 27.21
CA ASN A 13 25.40 14.96 28.16
C ASN A 13 24.10 14.55 28.87
N ASP A 14 23.77 13.25 28.87
CA ASP A 14 22.53 12.74 29.48
C ASP A 14 22.56 12.67 31.01
N THR A 15 23.70 12.98 31.63
CA THR A 15 23.79 13.23 33.08
C THR A 15 23.61 14.72 33.43
N ALA A 16 23.44 15.60 32.44
CA ALA A 16 23.26 17.04 32.66
C ALA A 16 21.83 17.37 33.14
N THR A 17 21.54 18.66 33.27
CA THR A 17 20.22 19.18 33.69
C THR A 17 19.26 19.43 32.53
N GLY A 18 19.75 19.44 31.27
CA GLY A 18 18.93 19.78 30.10
C GLY A 18 18.71 21.28 29.90
N SER A 19 19.52 22.13 30.53
CA SER A 19 19.48 23.59 30.34
C SER A 19 20.14 23.99 29.01
N GLN A 20 19.97 25.24 28.58
CA GLN A 20 20.60 25.73 27.34
C GLN A 20 22.13 25.67 27.37
N SER A 21 22.75 25.93 28.54
CA SER A 21 24.22 25.87 28.70
C SER A 21 24.73 24.45 28.95
N THR A 22 23.86 23.54 29.41
CA THR A 22 24.17 22.14 29.72
C THR A 22 23.09 21.20 29.17
N PRO A 23 22.99 21.08 27.83
CA PRO A 23 21.92 20.33 27.18
C PRO A 23 22.05 18.82 27.41
N PHE A 24 20.93 18.11 27.33
CA PHE A 24 20.94 16.66 27.20
C PHE A 24 21.59 16.24 25.88
N LYS A 25 22.10 15.02 25.82
CA LYS A 25 22.62 14.45 24.58
C LYS A 25 21.51 13.89 23.71
N THR A 26 20.53 13.22 24.32
CA THR A 26 19.48 12.49 23.60
C THR A 26 18.08 13.02 23.88
N ILE A 27 17.21 12.91 22.87
CA ILE A 27 15.76 13.12 22.98
C ILE A 27 15.20 12.08 23.95
N THR A 28 15.70 10.84 23.87
CA THR A 28 15.38 9.74 24.79
C THR A 28 15.51 10.17 26.25
N LYS A 29 16.62 10.82 26.62
CA LYS A 29 16.81 11.32 27.98
C LYS A 29 15.87 12.47 28.31
N ALA A 30 15.71 13.44 27.39
CA ALA A 30 14.83 14.58 27.60
C ALA A 30 13.37 14.15 27.85
N LEU A 31 12.88 13.14 27.12
CA LEU A 31 11.54 12.56 27.29
C LEU A 31 11.31 11.95 28.69
N GLN A 32 12.36 11.55 29.41
CA GLN A 32 12.28 11.05 30.78
C GLN A 32 12.23 12.16 31.84
N GLN A 33 12.45 13.43 31.45
CA GLN A 33 12.60 14.56 32.38
C GLN A 33 11.52 15.63 32.15
N ILE A 34 10.50 15.31 31.34
CA ILE A 34 9.42 16.23 31.00
C ILE A 34 8.52 16.53 32.21
N GLN A 35 7.95 17.72 32.19
CA GLN A 35 6.74 18.11 32.90
C GLN A 35 5.59 18.35 31.90
N PRO A 36 4.34 18.54 32.35
CA PRO A 36 3.27 18.98 31.46
C PRO A 36 3.67 20.22 30.64
N ASP A 37 3.29 20.25 29.37
CA ASP A 37 3.57 21.34 28.42
C ASP A 37 5.08 21.61 28.15
N THR A 38 5.92 20.59 28.28
CA THR A 38 7.36 20.70 27.99
C THR A 38 7.63 20.87 26.49
N THR A 39 8.53 21.79 26.17
CA THR A 39 9.17 21.89 24.85
C THR A 39 10.58 21.30 24.92
N ILE A 40 10.89 20.38 24.01
CA ILE A 40 12.23 19.81 23.81
C ILE A 40 12.83 20.50 22.57
N GLN A 41 13.75 21.43 22.79
CA GLN A 41 14.46 22.18 21.77
C GLN A 41 15.69 21.41 21.27
N LEU A 42 15.70 21.09 19.97
CA LEU A 42 16.79 20.38 19.31
C LEU A 42 17.79 21.37 18.69
N ALA A 43 19.08 21.10 18.88
CA ALA A 43 20.16 21.72 18.15
C ALA A 43 20.42 20.99 16.80
N PRO A 44 21.13 21.60 15.84
CA PRO A 44 21.60 20.90 14.66
C PRO A 44 22.43 19.65 15.01
N GLY A 45 22.19 18.56 14.28
CA GLY A 45 22.87 17.29 14.48
C GLY A 45 22.09 16.09 13.97
N ASN A 46 22.69 14.91 14.14
CA ASN A 46 22.07 13.62 13.83
C ASN A 46 21.70 12.91 15.14
N TYR A 47 20.42 12.66 15.31
CA TYR A 47 19.79 11.98 16.43
C TYR A 47 19.43 10.56 16.01
N ASN A 48 20.29 9.61 16.35
CA ASN A 48 20.18 8.22 15.93
C ASN A 48 20.72 7.27 17.02
N ALA A 49 20.74 5.97 16.73
CA ALA A 49 21.27 4.99 17.68
C ALA A 49 22.74 5.24 18.08
N ALA A 50 23.57 5.75 17.17
CA ALA A 50 24.97 6.09 17.46
C ALA A 50 25.12 7.34 18.35
N SER A 51 24.17 8.28 18.30
CA SER A 51 24.11 9.39 19.26
C SER A 51 23.48 9.00 20.61
N GLY A 52 22.96 7.78 20.74
CA GLY A 52 22.39 7.22 21.96
C GLY A 52 20.85 7.19 22.01
N GLU A 53 20.16 7.50 20.91
CA GLU A 53 18.70 7.44 20.88
C GLU A 53 18.17 6.01 20.95
N ILE A 54 17.05 5.84 21.65
CA ILE A 54 16.31 4.59 21.74
C ILE A 54 14.94 4.79 21.08
N PHE A 55 14.70 4.05 20.00
CA PHE A 55 13.47 4.13 19.22
C PHE A 55 12.48 3.00 19.60
N PRO A 56 11.16 3.20 19.44
CA PRO A 56 10.53 4.42 18.93
C PRO A 56 10.54 5.54 19.99
N LEU A 57 10.69 6.79 19.54
CA LEU A 57 10.55 7.96 20.39
C LEU A 57 9.07 8.20 20.66
N GLN A 58 8.61 7.82 21.85
CA GLN A 58 7.23 8.00 22.28
C GLN A 58 7.08 9.38 22.91
N VAL A 59 6.37 10.28 22.23
CA VAL A 59 6.13 11.66 22.69
C VAL A 59 4.86 11.68 23.53
N PRO A 60 4.94 11.94 24.86
CA PRO A 60 3.78 11.94 25.74
C PRO A 60 2.90 13.18 25.55
N SER A 61 1.66 13.10 26.00
CA SER A 61 0.66 14.15 25.77
C SER A 61 1.13 15.53 26.23
N GLY A 62 0.87 16.56 25.42
CA GLY A 62 1.25 17.95 25.72
C GLY A 62 2.70 18.31 25.43
N VAL A 63 3.55 17.35 25.03
CA VAL A 63 4.97 17.62 24.74
C VAL A 63 5.17 18.08 23.30
N THR A 64 6.04 19.07 23.12
CA THR A 64 6.50 19.55 21.80
C THR A 64 7.96 19.20 21.57
N ILE A 65 8.28 18.55 20.45
CA ILE A 65 9.64 18.45 19.90
C ILE A 65 9.82 19.57 18.88
N LEU A 66 10.81 20.44 19.11
CA LEU A 66 11.02 21.65 18.31
C LEU A 66 12.44 21.69 17.76
N GLY A 67 12.57 21.74 16.44
CA GLY A 67 13.81 22.06 15.74
C GLY A 67 13.75 23.47 15.14
N ASN A 68 14.00 23.57 13.83
CA ASN A 68 13.96 24.83 13.07
C ASN A 68 12.87 24.78 12.01
N GLU A 69 11.74 25.46 12.26
CA GLU A 69 10.61 25.50 11.34
C GLU A 69 10.93 26.27 10.04
N GLY A 70 11.78 27.30 10.12
CA GLY A 70 12.15 28.12 8.97
C GLY A 70 12.95 27.35 7.92
N THR A 71 13.71 26.33 8.34
CA THR A 71 14.47 25.44 7.44
C THR A 71 13.80 24.10 7.22
N LYS A 72 12.59 23.92 7.74
CA LYS A 72 11.87 22.64 7.79
C LYS A 72 12.69 21.48 8.34
N GLY A 73 13.55 21.78 9.31
CA GLY A 73 14.44 20.82 9.95
C GLY A 73 15.70 20.45 9.19
N SER A 74 16.07 21.20 8.14
CA SER A 74 17.40 21.05 7.53
C SER A 74 18.49 21.22 8.60
N GLY A 75 19.41 20.26 8.68
CA GLY A 75 20.47 20.19 9.68
C GLY A 75 20.08 19.53 11.02
N ILE A 76 18.81 19.12 11.20
CA ILE A 76 18.31 18.43 12.40
C ILE A 76 17.69 17.11 11.95
N LEU A 77 18.50 16.05 11.86
CA LEU A 77 18.08 14.74 11.38
C LEU A 77 17.78 13.81 12.55
N VAL A 78 16.57 13.27 12.63
CA VAL A 78 16.21 12.15 13.49
C VAL A 78 16.11 10.90 12.63
N GLU A 79 17.03 9.96 12.82
CA GLU A 79 17.12 8.75 12.02
C GLU A 79 17.08 7.51 12.91
N GLY A 80 16.01 6.73 12.76
CA GLY A 80 15.89 5.48 13.49
C GLY A 80 14.51 4.86 13.42
N SER A 81 14.38 3.70 14.04
CA SER A 81 13.18 2.89 13.99
C SER A 81 13.09 1.99 15.21
N GLY A 82 11.88 1.78 15.70
CA GLY A 82 11.61 0.80 16.73
C GLY A 82 10.24 0.16 16.57
N ALA A 83 10.12 -1.05 17.13
CA ALA A 83 8.91 -1.84 17.04
C ALA A 83 7.79 -1.20 17.87
N TYR A 84 6.60 -1.12 17.28
CA TYR A 84 5.39 -0.65 17.94
C TYR A 84 4.20 -1.53 17.54
N THR A 85 3.52 -2.13 18.50
CA THR A 85 2.28 -2.85 18.25
C THR A 85 1.11 -1.87 18.27
N SER A 86 0.62 -1.54 17.09
CA SER A 86 -0.56 -0.69 16.93
C SER A 86 -1.80 -1.36 17.55
N PRO A 87 -2.71 -0.61 18.19
CA PRO A 87 -4.02 -1.12 18.58
C PRO A 87 -4.95 -1.33 17.37
N THR A 88 -4.79 -0.53 16.32
CA THR A 88 -5.68 -0.53 15.14
C THR A 88 -5.10 -1.29 13.94
N LEU A 89 -3.80 -1.53 13.96
CA LEU A 89 -3.02 -2.25 12.96
C LEU A 89 -2.10 -3.27 13.66
N ALA A 90 -1.42 -4.14 12.92
CA ALA A 90 -0.47 -5.09 13.52
C ALA A 90 0.85 -4.41 13.93
N LEU A 91 1.89 -5.19 14.22
CA LEU A 91 3.25 -4.71 14.47
C LEU A 91 3.76 -3.75 13.37
N GLN A 92 4.35 -2.64 13.79
CA GLN A 92 4.90 -1.57 12.96
C GLN A 92 6.35 -1.26 13.36
N ASN A 93 7.09 -0.63 12.44
CA ASN A 93 8.41 -0.05 12.71
C ASN A 93 8.29 1.46 12.54
N ILE A 94 8.43 2.21 13.63
CA ILE A 94 8.17 3.65 13.64
C ILE A 94 9.31 4.44 14.29
N THR A 95 9.49 5.70 13.87
CA THR A 95 10.47 6.61 14.52
C THR A 95 9.83 7.34 15.69
N PHE A 96 8.68 7.97 15.46
CA PHE A 96 7.90 8.69 16.46
C PHE A 96 6.52 8.07 16.66
N LEU A 97 6.12 7.92 17.92
CA LEU A 97 4.73 7.72 18.33
C LEU A 97 4.23 8.99 18.99
N LEU A 98 3.16 9.58 18.45
CA LEU A 98 2.62 10.85 18.93
C LEU A 98 1.36 10.63 19.76
N ALA A 99 1.37 11.00 21.05
CA ALA A 99 0.20 10.99 21.91
C ALA A 99 -0.69 12.23 21.72
N ASN A 100 -1.76 12.35 22.53
CA ASN A 100 -2.74 13.43 22.39
C ASN A 100 -2.10 14.81 22.62
N ASN A 101 -2.50 15.83 21.86
CA ASN A 101 -1.99 17.21 22.02
C ASN A 101 -0.45 17.32 21.98
N THR A 102 0.23 16.44 21.24
CA THR A 102 1.68 16.53 21.03
C THR A 102 2.00 17.39 19.82
N ALA A 103 3.25 17.85 19.71
CA ALA A 103 3.73 18.46 18.48
C ALA A 103 5.13 18.00 18.10
N ILE A 104 5.37 17.78 16.81
CA ILE A 104 6.72 17.74 16.23
C ILE A 104 6.83 18.82 15.17
N ARG A 105 7.86 19.67 15.29
CA ARG A 105 7.99 20.87 14.47
C ARG A 105 9.43 21.12 14.03
N GLY A 106 9.65 21.40 12.75
CA GLY A 106 10.96 21.86 12.29
C GLY A 106 12.07 20.82 12.36
N ILE A 107 11.77 19.53 12.12
CA ILE A 107 12.78 18.45 12.13
C ILE A 107 12.76 17.67 10.82
N THR A 108 13.90 17.08 10.46
CA THR A 108 13.99 16.07 9.41
C THR A 108 13.91 14.69 10.03
N VAL A 109 13.11 13.79 9.47
CA VAL A 109 12.96 12.41 9.97
C VAL A 109 13.16 11.40 8.84
N THR A 110 13.97 10.38 9.13
CA THR A 110 14.23 9.24 8.23
C THR A 110 14.00 7.92 8.96
N ASN A 111 13.36 6.97 8.27
CA ASN A 111 13.15 5.61 8.77
C ASN A 111 13.50 4.57 7.69
N LEU A 112 14.75 4.10 7.73
CA LEU A 112 15.30 3.12 6.79
C LEU A 112 14.91 1.66 7.13
N ALA A 113 14.20 1.42 8.23
CA ALA A 113 13.76 0.07 8.54
C ALA A 113 12.75 -0.42 7.49
N LYS A 114 12.66 -1.73 7.30
CA LYS A 114 11.63 -2.28 6.41
C LYS A 114 10.25 -1.92 6.93
N ARG A 115 9.39 -1.41 6.05
CA ARG A 115 8.10 -0.82 6.42
C ARG A 115 8.20 0.32 7.46
N GLY A 116 9.34 1.01 7.50
CA GLY A 116 9.62 2.11 8.41
C GLY A 116 8.76 3.34 8.12
N THR A 117 7.99 3.77 9.12
CA THR A 117 7.18 5.00 9.08
C THR A 117 7.82 6.04 10.01
N ALA A 118 7.98 7.28 9.56
CA ALA A 118 8.62 8.29 10.41
C ALA A 118 7.70 8.75 11.57
N ALA A 119 6.54 9.33 11.28
CA ALA A 119 5.60 9.77 12.32
C ALA A 119 4.33 8.90 12.32
N TRP A 120 4.01 8.34 13.49
CA TRP A 120 2.84 7.50 13.70
C TRP A 120 1.84 8.13 14.67
N ILE A 121 0.58 8.22 14.24
CA ILE A 121 -0.49 8.91 14.95
C ILE A 121 -1.72 8.00 15.07
N GLU A 122 -2.13 7.70 16.30
CA GLU A 122 -3.43 7.06 16.62
C GLU A 122 -4.21 7.84 17.68
N SER A 123 -3.75 9.05 17.96
CA SER A 123 -4.16 9.91 19.06
C SER A 123 -4.99 11.10 18.58
N THR A 124 -5.67 11.78 19.50
CA THR A 124 -6.47 12.97 19.19
C THR A 124 -5.62 14.24 19.25
N ALA A 125 -5.71 15.07 18.21
CA ALA A 125 -5.10 16.40 18.13
C ALA A 125 -3.55 16.53 18.19
N PRO A 126 -2.72 15.60 17.68
CA PRO A 126 -1.30 15.90 17.50
C PRO A 126 -1.06 16.85 16.31
N THR A 127 -0.02 17.66 16.41
CA THR A 127 0.42 18.59 15.36
C THR A 127 1.75 18.16 14.77
N VAL A 128 1.81 18.03 13.44
CA VAL A 128 3.05 17.79 12.69
C VAL A 128 3.25 18.97 11.75
N ALA A 129 4.21 19.84 12.03
CA ALA A 129 4.32 21.11 11.31
C ALA A 129 5.74 21.45 10.85
N ASN A 130 5.87 21.92 9.61
CA ASN A 130 7.15 22.39 9.08
C ASN A 130 8.28 21.36 9.23
N CYS A 131 8.00 20.07 9.07
CA CYS A 131 9.00 19.00 9.10
C CYS A 131 9.34 18.52 7.69
N THR A 132 10.46 17.82 7.57
CA THR A 132 10.84 17.06 6.37
C THR A 132 10.85 15.57 6.69
N PHE A 133 10.06 14.78 5.97
CA PHE A 133 10.01 13.33 6.08
C PHE A 133 10.59 12.71 4.81
N THR A 134 11.77 12.11 4.90
CA THR A 134 12.49 11.65 3.72
C THR A 134 13.17 10.31 3.92
N LYS A 135 13.33 9.55 2.82
CA LYS A 135 13.95 8.23 2.82
C LYS A 135 13.28 7.27 3.80
N CYS A 136 11.99 7.45 4.06
CA CYS A 136 11.21 6.49 4.81
C CYS A 136 10.84 5.34 3.88
N ASN A 137 11.14 4.10 4.28
CA ASN A 137 10.84 2.93 3.46
C ASN A 137 9.33 2.66 3.29
N ARG A 138 8.49 3.29 4.13
CA ARG A 138 7.03 3.24 4.04
C ARG A 138 6.41 4.63 3.93
N GLU A 139 5.88 5.19 5.00
CA GLU A 139 5.28 6.53 4.98
C GLU A 139 6.14 7.56 5.71
N GLY A 140 6.06 8.82 5.28
CA GLY A 140 6.55 9.93 6.09
C GLY A 140 5.68 10.10 7.33
N VAL A 141 4.37 10.25 7.13
CA VAL A 141 3.38 10.38 8.22
C VAL A 141 2.24 9.39 8.01
N LEU A 142 1.85 8.68 9.06
CA LEU A 142 0.64 7.84 9.09
C LEU A 142 -0.26 8.24 10.25
N ALA A 143 -1.54 8.48 9.95
CA ALA A 143 -2.61 8.62 10.93
C ALA A 143 -3.69 7.54 10.73
N THR A 144 -4.09 6.87 11.81
CA THR A 144 -5.05 5.75 11.81
C THR A 144 -6.00 5.84 13.02
N GLY A 145 -6.90 4.87 13.14
CA GLY A 145 -7.90 4.81 14.21
C GLY A 145 -8.86 5.98 14.13
N THR A 146 -9.11 6.64 15.27
CA THR A 146 -9.96 7.82 15.40
C THR A 146 -9.16 9.11 15.49
N ALA A 147 -7.91 9.10 15.01
CA ALA A 147 -7.02 10.24 15.13
C ALA A 147 -7.60 11.50 14.46
N ASN A 148 -7.25 12.65 15.02
CA ASN A 148 -7.63 13.96 14.48
C ASN A 148 -6.43 14.91 14.41
N PRO A 149 -5.41 14.62 13.58
CA PRO A 149 -4.18 15.39 13.55
C PRO A 149 -4.29 16.67 12.73
N THR A 150 -3.39 17.60 13.02
CA THR A 150 -3.12 18.78 12.21
C THR A 150 -1.75 18.64 11.55
N ILE A 151 -1.70 18.41 10.24
CA ILE A 151 -0.47 18.14 9.48
C ILE A 151 -0.23 19.30 8.52
N LEU A 152 0.74 20.16 8.85
CA LEU A 152 0.90 21.50 8.25
C LEU A 152 2.28 21.70 7.61
N ASN A 153 2.30 22.16 6.36
CA ASN A 153 3.49 22.71 5.71
C ASN A 153 4.71 21.76 5.73
N ASN A 154 4.48 20.45 5.76
CA ASN A 154 5.55 19.46 5.77
C ASN A 154 6.03 19.14 4.35
N VAL A 155 7.26 18.66 4.23
CA VAL A 155 7.81 18.11 3.00
C VAL A 155 7.95 16.60 3.16
N CYS A 156 7.29 15.81 2.33
CA CYS A 156 7.50 14.37 2.21
C CYS A 156 8.22 14.10 0.89
N PHE A 157 9.44 13.54 0.95
CA PHE A 157 10.30 13.43 -0.23
C PHE A 157 11.03 12.10 -0.28
N ASP A 158 11.01 11.42 -1.43
CA ASP A 158 11.82 10.21 -1.66
C ASP A 158 11.51 9.10 -0.63
N ASN A 159 10.22 8.81 -0.45
CA ASN A 159 9.76 7.75 0.45
C ASN A 159 9.32 6.53 -0.36
N GLY A 160 9.74 5.32 0.05
CA GLY A 160 9.46 4.07 -0.67
C GLY A 160 7.99 3.61 -0.61
N GLY A 161 7.17 4.25 0.20
CA GLY A 161 5.70 4.11 0.23
C GLY A 161 5.04 5.46 -0.02
N ASN A 162 4.26 5.97 0.91
CA ASN A 162 3.45 7.18 0.69
C ASN A 162 4.13 8.41 1.32
N GLY A 163 3.75 9.61 0.89
CA GLY A 163 4.10 10.82 1.63
C GLY A 163 3.36 10.84 2.96
N ILE A 164 2.03 10.94 2.87
CA ILE A 164 1.11 10.93 4.01
C ILE A 164 0.08 9.82 3.81
N SER A 165 -0.25 9.07 4.85
CA SER A 165 -1.34 8.09 4.85
C SER A 165 -2.34 8.33 5.96
N ILE A 166 -3.60 8.36 5.59
CA ILE A 166 -4.75 8.49 6.48
C ILE A 166 -5.66 7.28 6.29
N THR A 167 -6.02 6.60 7.36
CA THR A 167 -6.82 5.36 7.31
C THR A 167 -7.83 5.32 8.45
N ARG A 168 -8.74 4.35 8.38
CA ARG A 168 -9.81 4.11 9.37
C ARG A 168 -10.71 5.33 9.51
N ASP A 169 -11.03 5.77 10.72
CA ASP A 169 -12.03 6.81 11.02
C ASP A 169 -11.38 8.18 11.28
N CYS A 170 -10.19 8.42 10.71
CA CYS A 170 -9.43 9.63 10.94
C CYS A 170 -10.06 10.88 10.28
N ALA A 171 -10.11 11.99 11.02
CA ALA A 171 -10.85 13.21 10.62
C ALA A 171 -9.99 14.48 10.49
N GLY A 172 -8.66 14.36 10.59
CA GLY A 172 -7.71 15.48 10.68
C GLY A 172 -7.67 16.45 9.49
N GLU A 173 -6.73 17.39 9.54
CA GLU A 173 -6.48 18.37 8.47
C GLU A 173 -5.05 18.25 7.94
N LEU A 174 -4.93 18.14 6.62
CA LEU A 174 -3.68 18.21 5.88
C LEU A 174 -3.66 19.55 5.14
N ARG A 175 -2.76 20.46 5.51
CA ARG A 175 -2.65 21.77 4.86
C ARG A 175 -1.24 22.12 4.43
N GLY A 176 -1.08 22.61 3.20
CA GLY A 176 0.19 23.19 2.73
C GLY A 176 1.34 22.18 2.60
N ASN A 177 1.07 20.87 2.68
CA ASN A 177 2.12 19.86 2.60
C ASN A 177 2.56 19.65 1.15
N SER A 178 3.84 19.32 0.95
CA SER A 178 4.40 18.95 -0.35
C SER A 178 4.86 17.50 -0.32
N CYS A 179 4.30 16.66 -1.18
CA CYS A 179 4.69 15.26 -1.33
C CYS A 179 5.27 15.01 -2.73
N LYS A 180 6.52 14.56 -2.79
CA LYS A 180 7.23 14.31 -4.05
C LYS A 180 8.06 13.03 -4.03
N LYS A 181 8.19 12.38 -5.19
CA LYS A 181 8.98 11.14 -5.35
C LYS A 181 8.57 10.07 -4.34
N THR A 182 7.28 9.87 -4.17
CA THR A 182 6.71 8.79 -3.36
C THR A 182 5.87 7.86 -4.24
N GLY A 183 5.46 6.72 -3.69
CA GLY A 183 4.41 5.89 -4.25
C GLY A 183 3.12 6.70 -4.41
N TYR A 184 2.41 6.97 -3.31
CA TYR A 184 1.31 7.93 -3.34
C TYR A 184 1.73 9.20 -2.61
N GLY A 185 1.43 10.37 -3.17
CA GLY A 185 1.66 11.64 -2.47
C GLY A 185 0.86 11.64 -1.15
N ILE A 186 -0.45 11.50 -1.27
CA ILE A 186 -1.37 11.30 -0.14
C ILE A 186 -2.25 10.07 -0.39
N SER A 187 -2.38 9.19 0.60
CA SER A 187 -3.30 8.04 0.58
C SER A 187 -4.37 8.21 1.65
N ILE A 188 -5.64 8.07 1.29
CA ILE A 188 -6.78 8.15 2.21
C ILE A 188 -7.67 6.92 2.00
N ASP A 189 -7.90 6.14 3.05
CA ASP A 189 -8.76 4.96 3.01
C ASP A 189 -9.62 4.80 4.29
N GLY A 190 -10.35 3.69 4.40
CA GLY A 190 -11.26 3.44 5.52
C GLY A 190 -12.52 4.30 5.43
N ASN A 191 -12.91 4.94 6.53
CA ASN A 191 -14.03 5.86 6.65
C ASN A 191 -13.57 7.32 6.86
N ALA A 192 -12.32 7.64 6.53
CA ALA A 192 -11.70 8.90 6.88
C ALA A 192 -12.42 10.11 6.26
N THR A 193 -12.54 11.20 7.02
CA THR A 193 -13.27 12.44 6.65
C THR A 193 -12.36 13.67 6.58
N THR A 194 -11.07 13.42 6.40
CA THR A 194 -9.97 14.39 6.47
C THR A 194 -10.15 15.57 5.50
N LYS A 195 -9.79 16.77 5.95
CA LYS A 195 -9.68 17.95 5.08
C LYS A 195 -8.30 17.99 4.44
N VAL A 196 -8.25 18.19 3.14
CA VAL A 196 -7.00 18.25 2.35
C VAL A 196 -7.00 19.58 1.60
N VAL A 197 -6.20 20.54 2.08
CA VAL A 197 -6.27 21.93 1.65
C VAL A 197 -4.90 22.48 1.25
N ASP A 198 -4.77 23.13 0.10
CA ASP A 198 -3.52 23.80 -0.33
C ASP A 198 -2.28 22.87 -0.40
N ASN A 199 -2.46 21.56 -0.59
CA ASN A 199 -1.33 20.61 -0.67
C ASN A 199 -0.82 20.47 -2.10
N THR A 200 0.47 20.19 -2.25
CA THR A 200 1.13 19.89 -3.53
C THR A 200 1.55 18.43 -3.59
N MET A 201 1.12 17.70 -4.62
CA MET A 201 1.51 16.31 -4.90
C MET A 201 2.04 16.22 -6.32
N ALA A 202 3.36 16.03 -6.46
CA ALA A 202 4.00 15.98 -7.77
C ALA A 202 5.13 14.95 -7.86
N GLU A 203 5.41 14.43 -9.06
CA GLU A 203 6.47 13.43 -9.29
C GLU A 203 6.30 12.17 -8.44
N ASN A 204 5.07 11.81 -8.08
CA ASN A 204 4.75 10.56 -7.40
C ASN A 204 4.23 9.55 -8.40
N ARG A 205 4.18 8.26 -8.05
CA ARG A 205 3.46 7.28 -8.88
C ARG A 205 1.99 7.70 -9.04
N PHE A 206 1.34 8.04 -7.93
CA PHE A 206 0.01 8.66 -7.90
C PHE A 206 0.08 9.93 -7.05
N GLY A 207 -0.57 11.00 -7.49
CA GLY A 207 -0.71 12.19 -6.66
C GLY A 207 -1.49 11.89 -5.38
N MET A 208 -2.70 11.34 -5.54
CA MET A 208 -3.57 10.95 -4.44
C MET A 208 -4.35 9.66 -4.74
N SER A 209 -4.52 8.82 -3.72
CA SER A 209 -5.41 7.66 -3.74
C SER A 209 -6.47 7.79 -2.66
N ILE A 210 -7.75 7.64 -3.03
CA ILE A 210 -8.90 7.65 -2.12
C ILE A 210 -9.67 6.34 -2.31
N SER A 211 -9.92 5.59 -1.24
CA SER A 211 -10.50 4.24 -1.36
C SER A 211 -11.45 3.87 -0.22
N VAL A 212 -12.07 2.70 -0.35
CA VAL A 212 -13.00 2.11 0.63
C VAL A 212 -14.25 2.99 0.81
N GLU A 213 -14.47 3.64 1.95
CA GLU A 213 -15.65 4.45 2.28
C GLU A 213 -15.24 5.91 2.58
N ALA A 214 -14.00 6.30 2.27
CA ALA A 214 -13.45 7.59 2.65
C ALA A 214 -14.20 8.76 1.99
N LYS A 215 -14.37 9.86 2.76
CA LYS A 215 -15.13 11.06 2.38
C LYS A 215 -14.35 12.34 2.66
N PRO A 216 -13.11 12.48 2.16
CA PRO A 216 -12.32 13.67 2.43
C PRO A 216 -12.87 14.88 1.66
N VAL A 217 -12.54 16.08 2.15
CA VAL A 217 -12.85 17.35 1.47
C VAL A 217 -11.56 17.91 0.86
N LEU A 218 -11.53 18.08 -0.46
CA LEU A 218 -10.35 18.55 -1.20
C LEU A 218 -10.56 19.98 -1.67
N ARG A 219 -9.71 20.90 -1.22
CA ARG A 219 -9.73 22.30 -1.67
C ARG A 219 -8.34 22.78 -2.08
N ASN A 220 -8.25 23.47 -3.21
CA ASN A 220 -7.04 24.18 -3.66
C ASN A 220 -5.76 23.33 -3.72
N ASN A 221 -5.88 22.02 -3.91
CA ASN A 221 -4.71 21.16 -4.02
C ASN A 221 -4.14 21.20 -5.43
N ARG A 222 -2.81 21.12 -5.54
CA ARG A 222 -2.08 21.04 -6.81
C ARG A 222 -1.53 19.63 -6.99
N ILE A 223 -2.07 18.89 -7.94
CA ILE A 223 -1.80 17.47 -8.17
C ILE A 223 -1.32 17.29 -9.62
N GLU A 224 0.00 17.34 -9.80
CA GLU A 224 0.57 17.49 -11.14
C GLU A 224 1.83 16.67 -11.40
N ASN A 225 2.10 16.34 -12.66
CA ASN A 225 3.32 15.66 -13.09
C ASN A 225 3.57 14.32 -12.35
N ASN A 226 2.50 13.59 -11.99
CA ASN A 226 2.63 12.25 -11.41
C ASN A 226 2.75 11.20 -12.52
N GLU A 227 3.48 10.11 -12.26
CA GLU A 227 3.84 9.10 -13.27
C GLU A 227 2.61 8.41 -13.87
N GLU A 228 1.62 8.08 -13.04
CA GLU A 228 0.39 7.43 -13.48
C GLU A 228 -0.83 8.34 -13.35
N TYR A 229 -1.31 8.60 -12.13
CA TYR A 229 -2.60 9.25 -11.93
C TYR A 229 -2.49 10.47 -11.02
N GLY A 230 -3.28 11.51 -11.31
CA GLY A 230 -3.46 12.62 -10.40
C GLY A 230 -4.22 12.16 -9.16
N LEU A 231 -5.51 11.84 -9.33
CA LEU A 231 -6.38 11.28 -8.30
C LEU A 231 -6.98 9.95 -8.74
N ALA A 232 -6.84 8.91 -7.92
CA ALA A 232 -7.58 7.67 -8.08
C ALA A 232 -8.62 7.51 -6.98
N VAL A 233 -9.89 7.29 -7.34
CA VAL A 233 -11.01 7.06 -6.42
C VAL A 233 -11.58 5.67 -6.65
N THR A 234 -11.59 4.84 -5.62
CA THR A 234 -11.97 3.42 -5.70
C THR A 234 -12.89 3.01 -4.56
N GLY A 235 -13.47 1.80 -4.64
CA GLY A 235 -14.44 1.33 -3.66
C GLY A 235 -15.76 2.11 -3.72
N ASN A 236 -16.25 2.54 -2.56
CA ASN A 236 -17.44 3.35 -2.37
C ASN A 236 -17.09 4.79 -1.92
N ALA A 237 -15.82 5.20 -2.02
CA ALA A 237 -15.37 6.51 -1.59
C ALA A 237 -16.14 7.65 -2.28
N THR A 238 -16.42 8.71 -1.54
CA THR A 238 -17.16 9.88 -2.00
C THR A 238 -16.42 11.16 -1.60
N PRO A 239 -15.26 11.45 -2.22
CA PRO A 239 -14.56 12.70 -1.94
C PRO A 239 -15.36 13.91 -2.41
N ASP A 240 -15.33 14.97 -1.62
CA ASP A 240 -15.87 16.27 -1.97
C ASP A 240 -14.81 17.05 -2.74
N LEU A 241 -14.94 17.07 -4.07
CA LEU A 241 -14.08 17.87 -4.97
C LEU A 241 -14.69 19.25 -5.28
N GLY A 242 -15.71 19.70 -4.54
CA GLY A 242 -16.48 20.91 -4.88
C GLY A 242 -17.85 20.55 -5.44
N LYS A 243 -18.90 21.10 -4.84
CA LYS A 243 -20.30 20.70 -5.05
C LYS A 243 -21.05 21.59 -6.04
N SER A 244 -20.67 22.86 -6.14
CA SER A 244 -21.37 23.86 -6.95
C SER A 244 -20.48 25.08 -7.21
N SER A 245 -20.97 26.03 -7.99
CA SER A 245 -20.27 27.32 -8.20
C SER A 245 -20.12 28.13 -6.92
N GLN A 246 -20.95 27.88 -5.90
CA GLN A 246 -20.89 28.52 -4.58
C GLN A 246 -20.00 27.76 -3.58
N ASP A 247 -19.60 26.52 -3.91
CA ASP A 247 -18.68 25.69 -3.13
C ASP A 247 -17.70 24.99 -4.08
N PRO A 248 -16.81 25.77 -4.75
CA PRO A 248 -15.85 25.23 -5.70
C PRO A 248 -14.71 24.48 -4.99
N GLY A 249 -14.17 23.48 -5.68
CA GLY A 249 -13.00 22.72 -5.24
C GLY A 249 -11.69 23.50 -5.35
N GLY A 250 -11.48 24.22 -6.46
CA GLY A 250 -10.22 24.93 -6.70
C GLY A 250 -9.00 24.04 -6.91
N ASN A 251 -9.17 22.73 -7.04
CA ASN A 251 -8.07 21.78 -7.21
C ASN A 251 -7.54 21.83 -8.66
N ILE A 252 -6.25 21.66 -8.82
CA ILE A 252 -5.57 21.64 -10.12
C ILE A 252 -5.00 20.23 -10.34
N PHE A 253 -5.47 19.56 -11.38
CA PHE A 253 -4.93 18.31 -11.90
C PHE A 253 -4.30 18.56 -13.27
N ARG A 254 -3.00 18.31 -13.42
CA ARG A 254 -2.31 18.61 -14.67
C ARG A 254 -1.14 17.69 -14.96
N ASN A 255 -0.94 17.34 -16.23
CA ASN A 255 0.25 16.62 -16.70
C ASN A 255 0.48 15.28 -15.98
N ASN A 256 -0.57 14.62 -15.50
CA ASN A 256 -0.44 13.28 -14.94
C ASN A 256 -0.36 12.26 -16.09
N GLY A 257 0.55 11.30 -15.97
CA GLY A 257 1.00 10.46 -17.10
C GLY A 257 -0.13 9.72 -17.80
N LYS A 258 -0.98 9.02 -17.05
CA LYS A 258 -2.17 8.32 -17.55
C LYS A 258 -3.40 9.22 -17.52
N LEU A 259 -3.94 9.52 -16.33
CA LEU A 259 -5.16 10.32 -16.15
C LEU A 259 -4.99 11.35 -15.01
N ASP A 260 -5.66 12.49 -15.14
CA ASP A 260 -5.83 13.46 -14.06
C ASP A 260 -6.75 12.91 -12.98
N ILE A 261 -7.89 12.31 -13.36
CA ILE A 261 -8.80 11.65 -12.41
C ILE A 261 -9.23 10.28 -12.95
N LEU A 262 -9.02 9.24 -12.14
CA LEU A 262 -9.54 7.91 -12.33
C LEU A 262 -10.64 7.63 -11.29
N ASN A 263 -11.90 7.65 -11.71
CA ASN A 263 -13.02 7.21 -10.90
C ASN A 263 -13.40 5.76 -11.26
N VAL A 264 -13.16 4.83 -10.32
CA VAL A 264 -13.55 3.41 -10.45
C VAL A 264 -14.77 3.09 -9.58
N THR A 265 -15.32 4.10 -8.88
CA THR A 265 -16.51 3.91 -8.05
C THR A 265 -17.78 3.82 -8.91
N LYS A 266 -18.88 3.41 -8.29
CA LYS A 266 -20.22 3.48 -8.89
C LYS A 266 -20.84 4.88 -8.83
N ASN A 267 -20.25 5.78 -8.02
CA ASN A 267 -20.77 7.11 -7.79
C ASN A 267 -20.24 8.06 -8.87
N THR A 268 -21.07 9.01 -9.31
CA THR A 268 -20.59 10.14 -10.11
C THR A 268 -19.88 11.12 -9.20
N LEU A 269 -18.60 11.39 -9.47
CA LEU A 269 -17.87 12.43 -8.74
C LEU A 269 -18.33 13.81 -9.22
N VAL A 270 -18.68 14.69 -8.30
CA VAL A 270 -18.93 16.11 -8.61
C VAL A 270 -17.63 16.87 -8.45
N SER A 271 -17.23 17.61 -9.47
CA SER A 271 -15.95 18.30 -9.58
C SER A 271 -16.18 19.75 -10.05
N PHE A 272 -16.82 20.55 -9.21
CA PHE A 272 -17.10 21.96 -9.53
C PHE A 272 -15.89 22.84 -9.21
N GLY A 273 -15.50 23.73 -10.13
CA GLY A 273 -14.41 24.69 -9.95
C GLY A 273 -13.02 24.08 -9.89
N ASN A 274 -12.81 22.87 -10.43
CA ASN A 274 -11.49 22.25 -10.54
C ASN A 274 -10.94 22.39 -11.96
N GLN A 275 -9.62 22.48 -12.07
CA GLN A 275 -8.90 22.46 -13.34
C GLN A 275 -8.42 21.05 -13.62
N LEU A 276 -8.89 20.43 -14.70
CA LEU A 276 -8.44 19.11 -15.15
C LEU A 276 -8.53 19.00 -16.68
N GLY A 277 -7.70 18.14 -17.29
CA GLY A 277 -7.81 17.85 -18.71
C GLY A 277 -9.07 17.03 -19.00
N GLY A 278 -10.01 17.58 -19.79
CA GLY A 278 -11.28 16.90 -20.10
C GLY A 278 -11.15 15.52 -20.75
N THR A 279 -10.04 15.25 -21.46
CA THR A 279 -9.71 13.93 -22.05
C THR A 279 -8.89 13.03 -21.12
N LYS A 280 -8.46 13.55 -19.97
CA LYS A 280 -7.61 12.88 -18.98
C LYS A 280 -8.43 12.40 -17.78
N VAL A 281 -9.68 12.05 -18.00
CA VAL A 281 -10.55 11.46 -16.97
C VAL A 281 -11.10 10.10 -17.37
N SER A 282 -11.34 9.24 -16.39
CA SER A 282 -12.04 7.97 -16.57
C SER A 282 -13.06 7.76 -15.47
N GLY A 283 -14.18 7.10 -15.81
CA GLY A 283 -15.33 6.93 -14.93
C GLY A 283 -16.33 8.08 -15.00
N SER A 284 -17.39 7.99 -14.19
CA SER A 284 -18.46 8.99 -14.19
C SER A 284 -18.03 10.22 -13.38
N ILE A 285 -17.84 11.36 -14.05
CA ILE A 285 -17.46 12.62 -13.41
C ILE A 285 -18.32 13.76 -13.97
N ASN A 286 -18.91 14.55 -13.08
CA ASN A 286 -19.61 15.78 -13.40
C ASN A 286 -18.66 16.97 -13.19
N ILE A 287 -18.21 17.56 -14.28
CA ILE A 287 -17.29 18.71 -14.31
C ILE A 287 -18.13 19.95 -14.59
N ASP A 288 -18.21 20.86 -13.61
CA ASP A 288 -18.94 22.14 -13.73
C ASP A 288 -20.39 22.02 -14.27
N GLY A 289 -21.10 20.97 -13.86
CA GLY A 289 -22.48 20.71 -14.29
C GLY A 289 -22.60 19.86 -15.56
N THR A 290 -21.50 19.48 -16.20
CA THR A 290 -21.45 18.62 -17.38
C THR A 290 -20.95 17.22 -17.01
N VAL A 291 -21.76 16.18 -17.26
CA VAL A 291 -21.34 14.79 -17.05
C VAL A 291 -20.46 14.33 -18.21
N VAL A 292 -19.20 14.01 -17.91
CA VAL A 292 -18.27 13.38 -18.85
C VAL A 292 -18.26 11.88 -18.57
N ALA A 293 -18.83 11.09 -19.48
CA ALA A 293 -18.70 9.64 -19.46
C ALA A 293 -17.35 9.27 -20.08
N GLY A 294 -16.40 8.79 -19.26
CA GLY A 294 -15.09 8.37 -19.74
C GLY A 294 -15.20 7.27 -20.80
N GLY A 295 -14.97 7.63 -22.06
CA GLY A 295 -14.84 6.69 -23.17
C GLY A 295 -13.52 5.94 -23.06
N THR A 296 -13.57 4.62 -23.25
CA THR A 296 -12.40 3.82 -23.60
C THR A 296 -11.73 4.45 -24.83
N THR A 297 -10.47 4.83 -24.66
CA THR A 297 -9.46 5.14 -25.70
C THR A 297 -9.96 5.18 -27.15
N GLY A 298 -9.96 6.38 -27.73
CA GLY A 298 -9.84 6.58 -29.18
C GLY A 298 -10.94 7.46 -29.78
N GLY A 299 -10.65 8.75 -29.99
CA GLY A 299 -11.51 9.63 -30.77
C GLY A 299 -11.14 11.11 -30.63
N THR A 300 -10.32 11.61 -31.55
CA THR A 300 -10.07 13.03 -31.78
C THR A 300 -11.37 13.79 -32.06
N THR A 301 -11.65 14.84 -31.29
CA THR A 301 -12.21 16.11 -31.78
C THR A 301 -12.08 17.16 -30.68
N GLY A 302 -11.45 18.29 -31.00
CA GLY A 302 -11.36 19.45 -30.13
C GLY A 302 -12.72 20.10 -29.92
N GLY A 303 -12.88 20.70 -28.73
CA GLY A 303 -14.02 21.50 -28.35
C GLY A 303 -13.59 22.50 -27.29
N THR A 304 -13.18 23.68 -27.75
CA THR A 304 -13.03 24.91 -26.98
C THR A 304 -14.32 25.27 -26.25
N THR A 305 -14.25 25.51 -24.93
CA THR A 305 -15.08 26.49 -24.21
C THR A 305 -14.44 26.82 -22.86
N GLY A 306 -13.56 27.82 -22.87
CA GLY A 306 -13.12 28.51 -21.66
C GLY A 306 -13.81 29.88 -21.58
N GLY A 307 -14.52 30.11 -20.47
CA GLY A 307 -14.61 31.40 -19.77
C GLY A 307 -15.38 32.55 -20.43
N THR A 308 -16.57 32.85 -19.91
CA THR A 308 -17.13 34.22 -19.95
C THR A 308 -17.42 34.71 -18.54
N THR A 309 -16.67 35.72 -18.11
CA THR A 309 -16.98 36.87 -17.20
C THR A 309 -15.63 37.45 -16.78
N GLY A 310 -15.28 38.73 -16.85
CA GLY A 310 -15.87 40.01 -17.24
C GLY A 310 -14.86 41.10 -16.79
N GLY A 311 -14.68 42.19 -17.53
CA GLY A 311 -13.79 43.28 -17.11
C GLY A 311 -13.34 44.23 -18.23
N THR A 312 -13.63 45.51 -18.04
CA THR A 312 -13.67 46.65 -18.96
C THR A 312 -12.33 47.27 -19.41
N THR A 313 -12.46 48.20 -20.38
CA THR A 313 -11.60 49.35 -20.80
C THR A 313 -10.47 49.15 -21.83
N GLY A 314 -10.80 49.46 -23.10
CA GLY A 314 -10.26 50.60 -23.87
C GLY A 314 -8.79 50.63 -24.30
N GLY A 315 -8.54 50.70 -25.61
CA GLY A 315 -7.28 51.23 -26.16
C GLY A 315 -6.85 50.63 -27.50
N THR A 316 -6.90 51.45 -28.54
CA THR A 316 -6.60 51.19 -29.95
C THR A 316 -5.11 51.01 -30.29
N THR A 317 -4.89 50.37 -31.46
CA THR A 317 -3.82 50.56 -32.48
C THR A 317 -2.39 50.05 -32.25
N GLY A 318 -1.88 49.34 -33.28
CA GLY A 318 -0.50 49.48 -33.78
C GLY A 318 0.32 48.20 -33.78
N GLY A 319 0.62 47.65 -34.96
CA GLY A 319 1.30 46.36 -35.14
C GLY A 319 2.82 46.40 -35.05
N THR A 320 3.45 45.22 -35.11
CA THR A 320 4.48 44.84 -36.10
C THR A 320 5.01 43.41 -35.83
N THR A 321 4.88 42.60 -36.88
CA THR A 321 5.78 41.55 -37.41
C THR A 321 6.97 41.02 -36.61
N GLY A 322 7.10 39.68 -36.63
CA GLY A 322 8.37 38.95 -36.64
C GLY A 322 8.18 37.44 -36.39
N GLY A 323 7.94 36.63 -37.43
CA GLY A 323 8.82 35.50 -37.84
C GLY A 323 8.58 34.22 -37.01
N THR A 324 8.34 33.01 -37.53
CA THR A 324 8.76 32.37 -38.78
C THR A 324 7.94 31.07 -38.95
N THR A 325 7.51 30.80 -40.20
CA THR A 325 7.43 29.52 -40.94
C THR A 325 7.93 28.24 -40.24
N GLY A 326 7.38 27.03 -40.37
CA GLY A 326 6.45 26.32 -41.27
C GLY A 326 6.62 24.83 -40.88
N GLY A 327 5.61 23.97 -40.77
CA GLY A 327 4.80 23.42 -41.85
C GLY A 327 5.47 22.20 -42.49
N THR A 328 5.07 20.97 -42.14
CA THR A 328 4.95 19.83 -43.07
C THR A 328 4.22 18.62 -42.48
N THR A 329 3.49 17.97 -43.38
CA THR A 329 2.52 16.86 -43.32
C THR A 329 3.11 15.48 -43.66
N GLY A 330 2.38 14.41 -43.26
CA GLY A 330 2.38 13.06 -43.88
C GLY A 330 3.55 12.15 -43.45
N GLY A 331 3.47 10.83 -43.35
CA GLY A 331 2.50 9.81 -43.74
C GLY A 331 3.18 8.44 -43.52
N THR A 332 2.36 7.42 -43.32
CA THR A 332 2.66 5.99 -43.04
C THR A 332 3.75 5.31 -43.87
N THR A 333 4.53 4.41 -43.24
CA THR A 333 4.80 3.02 -43.69
C THR A 333 5.50 2.20 -42.59
N GLY A 334 5.08 0.95 -42.41
CA GLY A 334 5.70 -0.01 -41.49
C GLY A 334 6.91 -0.73 -42.07
N GLY A 335 7.67 -1.39 -41.19
CA GLY A 335 8.81 -2.23 -41.54
C GLY A 335 9.50 -2.76 -40.29
N THR A 336 9.36 -4.05 -40.07
CA THR A 336 9.94 -4.90 -39.02
C THR A 336 11.47 -4.93 -38.97
N THR A 337 11.97 -5.55 -37.88
CA THR A 337 13.25 -6.26 -37.68
C THR A 337 14.53 -5.48 -37.34
N GLY A 338 15.19 -5.90 -36.25
CA GLY A 338 16.65 -5.98 -36.17
C GLY A 338 17.32 -5.34 -34.96
N GLY A 339 17.57 -6.15 -33.93
CA GLY A 339 18.88 -6.30 -33.28
C GLY A 339 19.66 -5.10 -32.72
N THR A 340 19.94 -5.23 -31.40
CA THR A 340 21.28 -5.17 -30.76
C THR A 340 22.08 -3.86 -30.61
N THR A 341 22.50 -3.66 -29.34
CA THR A 341 23.74 -3.02 -28.81
C THR A 341 23.88 -1.50 -29.00
N ASP A 342 24.44 -0.70 -28.09
CA ASP A 342 25.39 -0.89 -26.99
C ASP A 342 25.31 0.33 -26.03
N GLY A 343 25.85 0.19 -24.82
CA GLY A 343 26.02 1.27 -23.84
C GLY A 343 26.61 0.78 -22.53
N THR A 344 27.73 0.09 -22.60
CA THR A 344 28.56 -0.40 -21.48
C THR A 344 29.45 0.71 -20.90
N THR A 345 29.51 0.79 -19.57
CA THR A 345 30.73 0.94 -18.72
C THR A 345 30.30 0.42 -17.34
N ASP A 346 30.85 -0.66 -16.80
CA ASP A 346 32.11 -0.61 -16.05
C ASP A 346 32.63 -2.05 -15.73
N GLY A 347 33.95 -2.16 -15.59
CA GLY A 347 34.67 -3.03 -14.66
C GLY A 347 34.40 -4.54 -14.63
N THR A 348 35.26 -5.30 -15.28
CA THR A 348 35.43 -6.74 -15.07
C THR A 348 35.99 -7.04 -13.67
N THR A 349 35.31 -7.90 -12.91
CA THR A 349 35.99 -8.96 -12.15
C THR A 349 35.07 -10.17 -12.01
N ASP A 350 35.63 -11.31 -12.39
CA ASP A 350 35.02 -12.62 -12.56
C ASP A 350 34.53 -13.22 -11.23
N GLY A 351 33.38 -13.89 -11.28
CA GLY A 351 32.72 -14.50 -10.13
C GLY A 351 31.37 -15.07 -10.52
N THR A 352 31.37 -16.36 -10.86
CA THR A 352 30.22 -17.26 -11.03
C THR A 352 28.96 -16.83 -10.25
N THR A 353 27.95 -16.35 -10.99
CA THR A 353 26.62 -16.02 -10.47
C THR A 353 25.80 -17.31 -10.26
N GLU A 354 25.73 -17.77 -9.02
CA GLU A 354 24.53 -18.49 -8.56
C GLU A 354 23.36 -17.50 -8.59
N GLU A 355 22.27 -17.87 -9.26
CA GLU A 355 21.01 -17.13 -9.18
C GLU A 355 20.47 -17.18 -7.75
N THR A 356 20.78 -16.17 -6.95
CA THR A 356 20.18 -16.01 -5.62
C THR A 356 18.70 -15.63 -5.80
N THR A 357 17.83 -16.64 -5.78
CA THR A 357 16.37 -16.45 -5.63
C THR A 357 16.14 -15.60 -4.37
N PRO A 358 15.35 -14.51 -4.40
CA PRO A 358 15.09 -13.70 -3.21
C PRO A 358 14.50 -14.56 -2.10
N ALA A 359 15.28 -14.83 -1.06
CA ALA A 359 14.89 -15.72 0.02
C ALA A 359 13.98 -14.97 1.01
N PHE A 360 12.79 -15.53 1.31
CA PHE A 360 11.93 -14.96 2.35
C PHE A 360 12.63 -15.06 3.71
N SER A 361 12.65 -13.98 4.49
CA SER A 361 13.46 -13.91 5.72
C SER A 361 12.95 -14.84 6.82
N ASP A 362 11.67 -15.22 6.77
CA ASP A 362 10.97 -16.00 7.80
C ASP A 362 10.83 -17.49 7.46
N ILE A 363 11.40 -17.95 6.35
CA ILE A 363 11.33 -19.38 5.95
C ILE A 363 12.64 -20.13 6.14
N GLN A 364 13.72 -19.47 6.57
CA GLN A 364 15.07 -20.07 6.56
C GLN A 364 15.17 -21.41 7.29
N ASN A 365 14.46 -21.52 8.42
CA ASN A 365 14.37 -22.74 9.22
C ASN A 365 12.97 -23.37 9.19
N HIS A 366 12.12 -22.97 8.24
CA HIS A 366 10.75 -23.44 8.15
C HIS A 366 10.66 -24.67 7.25
N TRP A 367 9.96 -25.73 7.68
CA TRP A 367 9.87 -27.01 6.97
C TRP A 367 9.36 -26.88 5.52
N ALA A 368 8.47 -25.91 5.28
CA ALA A 368 7.91 -25.66 3.95
C ALA A 368 8.82 -24.84 3.02
N LYS A 369 10.03 -24.47 3.43
CA LYS A 369 10.95 -23.57 2.70
C LYS A 369 11.06 -23.91 1.22
N GLN A 370 11.40 -25.16 0.91
CA GLN A 370 11.68 -25.59 -0.47
C GLN A 370 10.44 -25.48 -1.38
N PHE A 371 9.25 -25.81 -0.87
CA PHE A 371 8.00 -25.65 -1.63
C PHE A 371 7.69 -24.18 -1.90
N ILE A 372 7.92 -23.33 -0.90
CA ILE A 372 7.69 -21.88 -0.98
C ILE A 372 8.65 -21.26 -2.01
N GLU A 373 9.95 -21.51 -1.89
CA GLU A 373 10.96 -20.98 -2.83
C GLU A 373 10.68 -21.42 -4.27
N ALA A 374 10.32 -22.69 -4.48
CA ALA A 374 10.05 -23.19 -5.81
C ALA A 374 8.77 -22.58 -6.43
N LEU A 375 7.68 -22.44 -5.66
CA LEU A 375 6.48 -21.75 -6.15
C LEU A 375 6.71 -20.26 -6.39
N PHE A 376 7.60 -19.63 -5.62
CA PHE A 376 7.96 -18.23 -5.79
C PHE A 376 8.79 -18.00 -7.06
N ALA A 377 9.77 -18.86 -7.32
CA ALA A 377 10.56 -18.83 -8.55
C ALA A 377 9.69 -18.96 -9.82
N GLN A 378 8.56 -19.65 -9.73
CA GLN A 378 7.59 -19.76 -10.82
C GLN A 378 6.56 -18.62 -10.88
N GLY A 379 6.69 -17.59 -10.03
CA GLY A 379 5.77 -16.45 -9.96
C GLY A 379 4.35 -16.78 -9.46
N MET A 380 4.14 -17.99 -8.92
CA MET A 380 2.81 -18.47 -8.52
C MET A 380 2.41 -17.94 -7.15
N ILE A 381 3.37 -17.81 -6.23
CA ILE A 381 3.19 -17.15 -4.94
C ILE A 381 4.01 -15.86 -4.88
N SER A 382 3.65 -14.99 -3.96
CA SER A 382 4.42 -13.80 -3.61
C SER A 382 4.48 -13.67 -2.10
N GLY A 383 5.60 -13.19 -1.59
CA GLY A 383 5.70 -12.77 -0.20
C GLY A 383 5.04 -11.42 0.02
N PHE A 384 5.10 -10.97 1.26
CA PHE A 384 4.66 -9.65 1.67
C PHE A 384 5.74 -8.61 1.39
N LYS A 385 5.38 -7.32 1.38
CA LYS A 385 6.32 -6.20 1.17
C LYS A 385 7.44 -6.16 2.24
N ASP A 386 7.21 -6.82 3.39
CA ASP A 386 8.21 -7.06 4.44
C ASP A 386 9.15 -8.25 4.14
N GLY A 387 9.14 -8.81 2.92
CA GLY A 387 10.00 -9.92 2.46
C GLY A 387 9.83 -11.20 3.26
N THR A 388 8.73 -11.32 4.00
CA THR A 388 8.30 -12.56 4.62
C THR A 388 7.32 -13.28 3.71
N PHE A 389 7.18 -14.59 3.89
CA PHE A 389 6.09 -15.37 3.31
C PHE A 389 4.94 -15.60 4.30
N LYS A 390 5.22 -15.52 5.60
CA LYS A 390 4.37 -15.87 6.74
C LYS A 390 3.82 -17.29 6.63
N PRO A 391 4.70 -18.31 6.65
CA PRO A 391 4.28 -19.68 6.39
C PRO A 391 3.32 -20.23 7.47
N ASP A 392 3.37 -19.70 8.70
CA ASP A 392 2.51 -20.14 9.80
C ASP A 392 1.17 -19.40 9.89
N ASP A 393 1.02 -18.27 9.19
CA ASP A 393 -0.26 -17.55 9.11
C ASP A 393 -1.32 -18.39 8.39
N LYS A 394 -2.56 -18.28 8.84
CA LYS A 394 -3.70 -18.97 8.21
C LYS A 394 -4.06 -18.31 6.87
N MET A 395 -4.47 -19.12 5.89
CA MET A 395 -4.86 -18.63 4.57
C MET A 395 -6.38 -18.49 4.45
N THR A 396 -6.85 -17.34 3.96
CA THR A 396 -8.28 -17.14 3.70
C THR A 396 -8.73 -17.87 2.43
N ARG A 397 -10.01 -18.20 2.33
CA ARG A 397 -10.60 -18.85 1.16
C ARG A 397 -10.43 -18.03 -0.12
N ALA A 398 -10.48 -16.71 -0.04
CA ALA A 398 -10.21 -15.83 -1.19
C ALA A 398 -8.74 -15.84 -1.62
N GLN A 399 -7.79 -15.83 -0.67
CA GLN A 399 -6.36 -15.97 -0.97
C GLN A 399 -6.04 -17.31 -1.63
N TYR A 400 -6.67 -18.38 -1.14
CA TYR A 400 -6.55 -19.71 -1.72
C TYR A 400 -7.08 -19.75 -3.17
N ALA A 401 -8.25 -19.17 -3.44
CA ALA A 401 -8.81 -19.10 -4.80
C ALA A 401 -7.88 -18.34 -5.78
N ALA A 402 -7.28 -17.23 -5.35
CA ALA A 402 -6.31 -16.48 -6.15
C ALA A 402 -5.05 -17.31 -6.46
N LEU A 403 -4.56 -18.07 -5.49
CA LEU A 403 -3.43 -18.95 -5.68
C LEU A 403 -3.74 -20.10 -6.65
N LEU A 404 -4.93 -20.71 -6.57
CA LEU A 404 -5.37 -21.74 -7.51
C LEU A 404 -5.41 -21.23 -8.95
N VAL A 405 -5.87 -20.00 -9.17
CA VAL A 405 -5.90 -19.39 -10.51
C VAL A 405 -4.49 -19.18 -11.05
N LYS A 406 -3.56 -18.70 -10.22
CA LYS A 406 -2.15 -18.56 -10.63
C LYS A 406 -1.48 -19.90 -10.92
N ALA A 407 -1.72 -20.90 -10.06
CA ALA A 407 -1.07 -22.20 -10.17
C ALA A 407 -1.62 -23.03 -11.34
N PHE A 408 -2.95 -23.05 -11.54
CA PHE A 408 -3.60 -23.99 -12.45
C PHE A 408 -4.37 -23.36 -13.61
N ASN A 409 -4.58 -22.04 -13.60
CA ASN A 409 -5.37 -21.29 -14.59
C ASN A 409 -6.61 -22.06 -15.08
N PRO A 410 -7.53 -22.43 -14.17
CA PRO A 410 -8.51 -23.46 -14.46
C PRO A 410 -9.56 -22.97 -15.46
N GLY A 411 -9.81 -23.77 -16.50
CA GLY A 411 -10.86 -23.54 -17.48
C GLY A 411 -12.26 -23.84 -16.92
N ALA A 412 -13.29 -23.20 -17.45
CA ALA A 412 -14.66 -23.35 -16.94
C ALA A 412 -15.24 -24.74 -17.26
N LYS A 413 -15.59 -25.50 -16.21
CA LYS A 413 -16.28 -26.80 -16.26
C LYS A 413 -17.75 -26.70 -15.86
N LYS A 414 -18.13 -25.64 -15.11
CA LYS A 414 -19.51 -25.33 -14.72
C LYS A 414 -19.84 -23.85 -14.88
N ALA A 415 -21.13 -23.54 -14.86
CA ALA A 415 -21.63 -22.17 -14.92
C ALA A 415 -21.12 -21.32 -13.75
N ALA A 416 -21.11 -20.01 -13.93
CA ALA A 416 -20.80 -19.07 -12.85
C ALA A 416 -21.91 -19.12 -11.78
N GLU A 417 -21.53 -18.96 -10.52
CA GLU A 417 -22.47 -18.78 -9.40
C GLU A 417 -22.34 -17.37 -8.85
N ASN A 418 -23.45 -16.76 -8.44
CA ASN A 418 -23.42 -15.45 -7.80
C ASN A 418 -23.48 -15.65 -6.29
N PHE A 419 -22.32 -15.64 -5.63
CA PHE A 419 -22.26 -15.74 -4.19
C PHE A 419 -22.74 -14.45 -3.54
N THR A 420 -23.65 -14.57 -2.56
CA THR A 420 -24.32 -13.43 -1.90
C THR A 420 -23.38 -12.60 -1.05
N ASP A 421 -22.30 -13.21 -0.57
CA ASP A 421 -21.26 -12.60 0.26
C ASP A 421 -19.94 -12.35 -0.51
N VAL A 422 -19.97 -12.48 -1.85
CA VAL A 422 -18.86 -12.08 -2.72
C VAL A 422 -19.36 -11.02 -3.70
N PRO A 423 -19.36 -9.75 -3.29
CA PRO A 423 -19.67 -8.64 -4.18
C PRO A 423 -18.80 -8.67 -5.45
N VAL A 424 -19.35 -8.24 -6.59
CA VAL A 424 -18.62 -8.18 -7.88
C VAL A 424 -17.33 -7.35 -7.83
N ASN A 425 -17.24 -6.39 -6.89
CA ASN A 425 -16.07 -5.55 -6.64
C ASN A 425 -15.13 -6.11 -5.56
N PHE A 426 -15.44 -7.27 -4.97
CA PHE A 426 -14.53 -7.94 -4.05
C PHE A 426 -13.23 -8.29 -4.80
N TRP A 427 -12.07 -8.00 -4.21
CA TRP A 427 -10.77 -8.16 -4.88
C TRP A 427 -10.56 -9.59 -5.42
N GLY A 428 -11.10 -10.58 -4.72
CA GLY A 428 -11.02 -11.99 -5.10
C GLY A 428 -12.15 -12.45 -6.01
N TYR A 429 -13.10 -11.59 -6.42
CA TYR A 429 -14.30 -11.99 -7.16
C TYR A 429 -13.94 -12.79 -8.41
N ASN A 430 -13.12 -12.25 -9.29
CA ASN A 430 -12.72 -12.95 -10.53
C ASN A 430 -11.99 -14.26 -10.25
N ALA A 431 -11.11 -14.27 -9.25
CA ALA A 431 -10.38 -15.48 -8.87
C ALA A 431 -11.31 -16.56 -8.31
N ILE A 432 -12.26 -16.17 -7.45
CA ILE A 432 -13.29 -17.05 -6.88
C ILE A 432 -14.18 -17.60 -8.00
N GLN A 433 -14.64 -16.76 -8.92
CA GLN A 433 -15.45 -17.19 -10.06
C GLN A 433 -14.69 -18.18 -10.94
N GLN A 434 -13.43 -17.90 -11.26
CA GLN A 434 -12.63 -18.79 -12.11
C GLN A 434 -12.33 -20.12 -11.40
N ALA A 435 -11.88 -20.10 -10.15
CA ALA A 435 -11.63 -21.31 -9.37
C ALA A 435 -12.91 -22.13 -9.15
N TYR A 436 -14.05 -21.46 -8.91
CA TYR A 436 -15.34 -22.12 -8.79
C TYR A 436 -15.72 -22.80 -10.09
N ARG A 437 -15.76 -22.05 -11.21
CA ARG A 437 -16.10 -22.59 -12.52
C ARG A 437 -15.16 -23.72 -12.94
N GLY A 438 -13.91 -23.65 -12.52
CA GLY A 438 -12.89 -24.69 -12.69
C GLY A 438 -13.08 -25.98 -11.91
N GLY A 439 -14.04 -26.00 -10.98
CA GLY A 439 -14.30 -27.15 -10.10
C GLY A 439 -13.36 -27.26 -8.91
N PHE A 440 -12.48 -26.28 -8.68
CA PHE A 440 -11.55 -26.31 -7.56
C PHE A 440 -12.23 -25.91 -6.25
N VAL A 441 -13.11 -24.91 -6.25
CA VAL A 441 -13.78 -24.46 -5.02
C VAL A 441 -15.29 -24.59 -5.13
N ALA A 442 -15.92 -24.72 -3.96
CA ALA A 442 -17.37 -24.72 -3.80
C ALA A 442 -17.78 -23.68 -2.76
N GLY A 443 -19.02 -23.21 -2.89
CA GLY A 443 -19.69 -22.44 -1.84
C GLY A 443 -20.46 -23.35 -0.88
N PHE A 444 -21.02 -22.72 0.13
CA PHE A 444 -21.93 -23.25 1.11
C PHE A 444 -23.39 -23.06 0.64
N PRO A 445 -24.37 -23.68 1.34
CA PRO A 445 -25.79 -23.39 1.11
C PRO A 445 -26.11 -21.89 1.09
N ASN A 446 -27.20 -21.52 0.41
CA ASN A 446 -27.64 -20.13 0.24
C ASN A 446 -26.65 -19.23 -0.53
N LYS A 447 -25.84 -19.86 -1.40
CA LYS A 447 -24.86 -19.17 -2.27
C LYS A 447 -23.86 -18.35 -1.45
N ILE A 448 -23.36 -18.89 -0.34
CA ILE A 448 -22.37 -18.22 0.51
C ILE A 448 -20.99 -18.79 0.18
N PHE A 449 -19.96 -17.96 0.02
CA PHE A 449 -18.58 -18.41 -0.23
C PHE A 449 -17.66 -18.29 0.99
N LYS A 450 -17.93 -17.36 1.90
CA LYS A 450 -17.10 -16.96 3.05
C LYS A 450 -15.67 -16.59 2.66
N PRO A 451 -15.45 -15.51 1.88
CA PRO A 451 -14.15 -15.22 1.30
C PRO A 451 -13.05 -14.86 2.33
N ASN A 452 -13.45 -14.33 3.49
CA ASN A 452 -12.52 -13.91 4.55
C ASN A 452 -12.29 -15.00 5.61
N ASP A 453 -13.07 -16.08 5.61
CA ASP A 453 -12.85 -17.21 6.51
C ASP A 453 -11.59 -17.98 6.09
N ASN A 454 -10.89 -18.54 7.07
CA ASN A 454 -9.74 -19.41 6.80
C ASN A 454 -10.18 -20.72 6.14
N VAL A 455 -9.44 -21.16 5.13
CA VAL A 455 -9.69 -22.45 4.48
C VAL A 455 -9.25 -23.58 5.40
N GLN A 456 -10.08 -24.61 5.56
CA GLN A 456 -9.69 -25.79 6.32
C GLN A 456 -8.74 -26.67 5.51
N ARG A 457 -7.83 -27.36 6.20
CA ARG A 457 -6.83 -28.23 5.57
C ARG A 457 -7.46 -29.31 4.69
N VAL A 458 -8.53 -29.95 5.14
CA VAL A 458 -9.27 -30.93 4.31
C VAL A 458 -9.91 -30.31 3.08
N GLN A 459 -10.35 -29.04 3.16
CA GLN A 459 -10.95 -28.35 2.02
C GLN A 459 -9.94 -28.06 0.92
N VAL A 460 -8.65 -27.84 1.27
CA VAL A 460 -7.57 -27.70 0.30
C VAL A 460 -7.36 -29.03 -0.46
N ILE A 461 -7.35 -30.16 0.25
CA ILE A 461 -7.19 -31.48 -0.34
C ILE A 461 -8.33 -31.81 -1.31
N VAL A 462 -9.57 -31.68 -0.84
CA VAL A 462 -10.78 -31.90 -1.65
C VAL A 462 -10.78 -30.99 -2.88
N SER A 463 -10.38 -29.74 -2.69
CA SER A 463 -10.30 -28.75 -3.76
C SER A 463 -9.32 -29.15 -4.87
N LEU A 464 -8.12 -29.62 -4.52
CA LEU A 464 -7.11 -30.04 -5.49
C LEU A 464 -7.52 -31.30 -6.24
N VAL A 465 -8.04 -32.32 -5.54
CA VAL A 465 -8.48 -33.58 -6.16
C VAL A 465 -9.61 -33.33 -7.16
N ASN A 466 -10.64 -32.59 -6.75
CA ASN A 466 -11.79 -32.30 -7.60
C ASN A 466 -11.45 -31.36 -8.75
N GLY A 467 -10.66 -30.32 -8.49
CA GLY A 467 -10.23 -29.37 -9.52
C GLY A 467 -9.41 -30.03 -10.63
N LEU A 468 -8.50 -30.94 -10.25
CA LEU A 468 -7.64 -31.69 -11.18
C LEU A 468 -8.32 -32.93 -11.76
N GLY A 469 -9.51 -33.32 -11.27
CA GLY A 469 -10.24 -34.50 -11.74
C GLY A 469 -9.49 -35.80 -11.44
N LEU A 470 -8.83 -35.87 -10.28
CA LEU A 470 -8.07 -37.04 -9.86
C LEU A 470 -9.02 -38.08 -9.25
N ALA A 471 -8.74 -39.35 -9.51
CA ALA A 471 -9.46 -40.45 -8.87
C ALA A 471 -8.50 -41.64 -8.67
N VAL A 472 -8.50 -42.20 -7.47
CA VAL A 472 -7.82 -43.46 -7.14
C VAL A 472 -8.72 -44.26 -6.21
N ALA A 473 -8.91 -45.55 -6.51
CA ALA A 473 -9.63 -46.46 -5.61
C ALA A 473 -8.66 -47.17 -4.67
N ASP A 474 -8.68 -46.82 -3.38
CA ASP A 474 -8.04 -47.62 -2.32
C ASP A 474 -8.60 -47.28 -0.92
N ALA A 475 -9.57 -48.08 -0.48
CA ALA A 475 -10.21 -47.89 0.82
C ALA A 475 -9.25 -48.00 2.03
N ASN A 476 -8.07 -48.59 1.86
CA ASN A 476 -7.13 -48.81 2.95
C ASN A 476 -6.19 -47.62 3.21
N ALA A 477 -6.13 -46.65 2.29
CA ALA A 477 -5.18 -45.53 2.41
C ALA A 477 -5.41 -44.68 3.67
N LEU A 478 -6.65 -44.63 4.18
CA LEU A 478 -6.98 -43.89 5.41
C LEU A 478 -6.42 -44.51 6.68
N ASN A 479 -6.07 -45.80 6.68
CA ASN A 479 -5.51 -46.48 7.86
C ASN A 479 -4.11 -45.96 8.22
N PHE A 480 -3.47 -45.23 7.32
CA PHE A 480 -2.21 -44.54 7.59
C PHE A 480 -2.37 -43.41 8.62
N TYR A 481 -3.54 -42.75 8.65
CA TYR A 481 -3.79 -41.60 9.52
C TYR A 481 -4.34 -42.02 10.87
N THR A 482 -3.70 -41.54 11.93
CA THR A 482 -4.11 -41.77 13.32
C THR A 482 -5.38 -41.00 13.69
N ASP A 483 -5.62 -39.88 13.02
CA ASP A 483 -6.78 -39.02 13.19
C ASP A 483 -7.83 -39.20 12.07
N LYS A 484 -7.83 -40.37 11.40
CA LYS A 484 -8.78 -40.68 10.31
C LYS A 484 -10.25 -40.51 10.69
N ALA A 485 -10.59 -40.65 11.97
CA ALA A 485 -11.95 -40.44 12.48
C ALA A 485 -12.39 -38.97 12.43
N ALA A 486 -11.45 -38.02 12.37
CA ALA A 486 -11.75 -36.59 12.23
C ALA A 486 -11.98 -36.16 10.77
N ILE A 487 -11.75 -37.04 9.80
CA ILE A 487 -11.97 -36.76 8.38
C ILE A 487 -13.48 -36.77 8.13
N PRO A 488 -14.07 -35.65 7.65
CA PRO A 488 -15.48 -35.63 7.29
C PRO A 488 -15.82 -36.67 6.23
N GLU A 489 -16.99 -37.29 6.31
CA GLU A 489 -17.41 -38.37 5.39
C GLU A 489 -17.28 -37.95 3.92
N TYR A 490 -17.68 -36.71 3.60
CA TYR A 490 -17.66 -36.16 2.25
C TYR A 490 -16.25 -36.01 1.63
N ALA A 491 -15.19 -36.13 2.43
CA ALA A 491 -13.82 -35.87 1.99
C ALA A 491 -12.94 -37.12 1.97
N LYS A 492 -13.48 -38.29 2.37
CA LYS A 492 -12.69 -39.51 2.54
C LYS A 492 -12.04 -39.96 1.24
N ASP A 493 -12.79 -39.96 0.14
CA ASP A 493 -12.32 -40.42 -1.16
C ASP A 493 -11.25 -39.48 -1.74
N GLU A 494 -11.40 -38.17 -1.54
CA GLU A 494 -10.38 -37.21 -1.94
C GLU A 494 -9.12 -37.31 -1.09
N VAL A 495 -9.25 -37.57 0.21
CA VAL A 495 -8.07 -37.80 1.06
C VAL A 495 -7.35 -39.09 0.64
N VAL A 496 -8.07 -40.17 0.34
CA VAL A 496 -7.50 -41.40 -0.25
C VAL A 496 -6.72 -41.07 -1.52
N THR A 497 -7.39 -40.38 -2.45
CA THR A 497 -6.83 -40.04 -3.75
C THR A 497 -5.57 -39.19 -3.61
N ALA A 498 -5.63 -38.09 -2.85
CA ALA A 498 -4.49 -37.21 -2.62
C ALA A 498 -3.33 -37.92 -1.93
N SER A 499 -3.60 -38.84 -1.01
CA SER A 499 -2.56 -39.64 -0.34
C SER A 499 -1.83 -40.54 -1.34
N LYS A 500 -2.57 -41.22 -2.21
CA LYS A 500 -1.98 -42.12 -3.24
C LYS A 500 -1.25 -41.37 -4.34
N LYS A 501 -1.74 -40.18 -4.67
CA LYS A 501 -1.11 -39.24 -5.60
C LYS A 501 0.09 -38.50 -4.99
N ARG A 502 0.43 -38.78 -3.72
CA ARG A 502 1.51 -38.11 -2.96
C ARG A 502 1.35 -36.59 -2.89
N ILE A 503 0.10 -36.12 -2.92
CA ILE A 503 -0.25 -34.70 -2.78
C ILE A 503 -0.21 -34.27 -1.31
N VAL A 504 -0.57 -35.17 -0.39
CA VAL A 504 -0.60 -34.87 1.05
C VAL A 504 0.81 -34.76 1.61
N VAL A 505 1.13 -33.61 2.20
CA VAL A 505 2.38 -33.35 2.95
C VAL A 505 2.03 -33.06 4.40
N ASN A 506 2.42 -33.94 5.32
CA ASN A 506 2.14 -33.83 6.75
C ASN A 506 3.44 -33.61 7.54
N TYR A 507 3.52 -32.47 8.24
CA TYR A 507 4.65 -32.12 9.07
C TYR A 507 4.15 -31.58 10.43
N PRO A 508 4.84 -31.88 11.56
CA PRO A 508 5.98 -32.78 11.67
C PRO A 508 5.58 -34.26 11.74
N ASN A 509 4.32 -34.55 12.07
CA ASN A 509 3.83 -35.93 12.20
C ASN A 509 3.14 -36.39 10.91
N VAL A 510 3.83 -37.24 10.15
CA VAL A 510 3.33 -37.75 8.86
C VAL A 510 1.98 -38.49 8.98
N LYS A 511 1.67 -39.06 10.16
CA LYS A 511 0.44 -39.84 10.41
C LYS A 511 -0.74 -39.00 10.94
N GLN A 512 -0.62 -37.68 10.98
CA GLN A 512 -1.71 -36.79 11.40
C GLN A 512 -2.07 -35.82 10.28
N LEU A 513 -3.35 -35.83 9.89
CA LEU A 513 -3.85 -35.00 8.80
C LEU A 513 -4.36 -33.64 9.28
N HIS A 514 -4.87 -33.56 10.51
CA HIS A 514 -5.52 -32.38 11.10
C HIS A 514 -6.62 -31.77 10.20
N PRO A 515 -7.60 -32.57 9.76
CA PRO A 515 -8.47 -32.23 8.64
C PRO A 515 -9.33 -30.98 8.85
N THR A 516 -9.78 -30.73 10.07
CA THR A 516 -10.72 -29.65 10.40
C THR A 516 -10.06 -28.33 10.80
N MET A 517 -8.73 -28.31 10.95
CA MET A 517 -8.01 -27.08 11.29
C MET A 517 -7.86 -26.15 10.09
N ALA A 518 -7.78 -24.85 10.37
CA ALA A 518 -7.41 -23.85 9.38
C ALA A 518 -5.99 -24.12 8.86
N ALA A 519 -5.84 -24.17 7.53
CA ALA A 519 -4.56 -24.41 6.87
C ALA A 519 -3.66 -23.17 6.96
N THR A 520 -2.38 -23.37 7.26
CA THR A 520 -1.36 -22.32 7.16
C THR A 520 -0.94 -22.11 5.71
N ARG A 521 -0.28 -20.99 5.43
CA ARG A 521 0.24 -20.68 4.10
C ARG A 521 1.33 -21.65 3.65
N GLY A 522 2.17 -22.11 4.57
CA GLY A 522 3.21 -23.12 4.30
C GLY A 522 2.60 -24.48 3.97
N GLU A 523 1.53 -24.88 4.67
CA GLU A 523 0.79 -26.10 4.36
C GLU A 523 0.15 -26.05 2.97
N VAL A 524 -0.52 -24.94 2.64
CA VAL A 524 -1.12 -24.78 1.32
C VAL A 524 -0.06 -24.78 0.21
N ALA A 525 1.09 -24.13 0.43
CA ALA A 525 2.19 -24.13 -0.52
C ALA A 525 2.70 -25.55 -0.81
N ALA A 526 2.89 -26.37 0.23
CA ALA A 526 3.35 -27.75 0.07
C ALA A 526 2.34 -28.62 -0.71
N LEU A 527 1.05 -28.52 -0.38
CA LEU A 527 -0.01 -29.28 -1.06
C LEU A 527 -0.15 -28.88 -2.55
N ILE A 528 -0.07 -27.58 -2.86
CA ILE A 528 -0.11 -27.10 -4.25
C ILE A 528 1.12 -27.53 -5.03
N TYR A 529 2.30 -27.46 -4.40
CA TYR A 529 3.53 -27.94 -5.03
C TYR A 529 3.41 -29.40 -5.45
N GLN A 530 2.98 -30.28 -4.54
CA GLN A 530 2.84 -31.70 -4.86
C GLN A 530 1.76 -31.97 -5.91
N ALA A 531 0.67 -31.21 -5.90
CA ALA A 531 -0.33 -31.29 -6.97
C ALA A 531 0.24 -30.89 -8.34
N LEU A 532 1.17 -29.93 -8.40
CA LEU A 532 1.89 -29.58 -9.63
C LEU A 532 2.91 -30.66 -10.05
N VAL A 533 3.52 -31.36 -9.09
CA VAL A 533 4.38 -32.53 -9.36
C VAL A 533 3.56 -33.68 -9.97
N ASP A 534 2.39 -34.02 -9.41
CA ASP A 534 1.49 -35.03 -9.99
C ASP A 534 1.06 -34.64 -11.42
N ALA A 535 0.81 -33.34 -11.64
CA ALA A 535 0.51 -32.79 -12.96
C ALA A 535 1.73 -32.71 -13.91
N LYS A 536 2.92 -33.16 -13.49
CA LYS A 536 4.19 -33.09 -14.24
C LYS A 536 4.61 -31.66 -14.64
N ARG A 537 4.24 -30.67 -13.84
CA ARG A 537 4.57 -29.25 -14.05
C ARG A 537 5.70 -28.76 -13.16
N MET A 538 6.09 -29.56 -12.15
CA MET A 538 7.22 -29.30 -11.24
C MET A 538 7.98 -30.60 -10.99
N SER A 539 9.26 -30.50 -10.65
CA SER A 539 10.09 -31.64 -10.26
C SER A 539 9.77 -32.09 -8.84
N ALA A 540 9.84 -33.39 -8.56
CA ALA A 540 9.64 -33.87 -7.20
C ALA A 540 10.74 -33.33 -6.26
N ILE A 541 10.32 -32.79 -5.12
CA ILE A 541 11.19 -32.49 -3.98
C ILE A 541 10.89 -33.55 -2.93
N ASN A 542 11.90 -34.08 -2.25
CA ASN A 542 11.69 -35.02 -1.16
C ASN A 542 10.88 -34.34 -0.05
N SER A 543 9.69 -34.87 0.24
CA SER A 543 8.70 -34.29 1.15
C SER A 543 8.25 -35.27 2.22
#